data_AF-A0A0H2M9J6-F1
#
_entry.id   AF-A0A0H2M9J6-F1
#
_cell.length_a   1.000
_cell.length_b   1.000
_cell.length_c   1.000
_cell.angle_alpha   90.00
_cell.angle_beta   90.00
_cell.angle_gamma   90.00
#
_symmetry.space_group_name_H-M   'P 1'
#
loop_
_entity.id
_entity.type
_entity.pdbx_description
1 polymer ?
#
loop_
_entity_poly.entity_id
_entity_poly.type
_entity_poly.pdbx_seq_one_letter_code
_entity_poly.pdbx_strand_id
1 'polypeptide(L)'
;EAIKADGTARPEARIWALNKQSDRSDNTITYSYTEDQTNGSYRINRIDYGGNATAGTTATSSVRFVYEDRTDIRTWYQAGAKITQDKRLKNVQTYEAETLVADYKLGYVNVGNLYPSKLVEITYCGVNENCLKRLTITQENVAEEFTESLVSNSWG
;
A
#
# COMPACT_ATOMS: atom_id res chain seq x y z
N GLU A 1 6.66 10.33 13.68
CA GLU A 1 7.54 9.22 14.08
C GLU A 1 8.67 9.07 13.08
N ALA A 2 9.89 8.86 13.58
CA ALA A 2 11.06 8.63 12.75
C ALA A 2 11.09 7.16 12.33
N ILE A 3 10.96 6.91 11.03
CA ILE A 3 11.05 5.58 10.45
C ILE A 3 12.52 5.29 10.12
N LYS A 4 13.05 4.19 10.65
CA LYS A 4 14.48 3.83 10.55
C LYS A 4 14.73 2.63 9.64
N ALA A 5 13.71 2.16 8.93
CA ALA A 5 13.87 1.10 7.93
C ALA A 5 14.81 1.57 6.81
N ASP A 6 16.04 1.07 6.73
CA ASP A 6 17.06 1.50 5.75
C ASP A 6 17.76 0.35 5.00
N GLY A 7 17.43 -0.92 5.31
CA GLY A 7 18.01 -2.10 4.66
C GLY A 7 19.46 -2.38 5.05
N THR A 8 20.08 -1.54 5.88
CA THR A 8 21.49 -1.62 6.27
C THR A 8 21.76 -1.40 7.77
N ALA A 9 20.70 -1.35 8.59
CA ALA A 9 20.75 -1.16 10.04
C ALA A 9 21.44 0.14 10.50
N ARG A 10 21.35 1.23 9.71
CA ARG A 10 21.83 2.56 10.13
C ARG A 10 20.85 3.17 11.14
N PRO A 11 21.34 3.92 12.15
CA PRO A 11 20.49 4.53 13.17
C PRO A 11 19.72 5.77 12.68
N GLU A 12 20.00 6.23 11.47
CA GLU A 12 19.50 7.47 10.88
C GLU A 12 18.05 7.32 10.41
N ALA A 13 17.22 8.33 10.70
CA ALA A 13 15.85 8.35 10.19
C ALA A 13 15.86 8.68 8.70
N ARG A 14 15.32 7.78 7.85
CA ARG A 14 15.19 8.05 6.41
C ARG A 14 13.96 8.91 6.11
N ILE A 15 12.86 8.67 6.84
CA ILE A 15 11.63 9.42 6.66
C ILE A 15 10.94 9.68 8.00
N TRP A 16 10.16 10.76 8.07
CA TRP A 16 9.36 11.12 9.23
C TRP A 16 7.88 10.96 8.87
N ALA A 17 7.29 9.84 9.27
CA ALA A 17 5.88 9.56 9.04
C ALA A 17 5.01 10.25 10.10
N LEU A 18 3.83 10.72 9.72
CA LEU A 18 2.85 11.26 10.66
C LEU A 18 2.42 10.15 11.62
N ASN A 19 2.50 10.35 12.93
CA ASN A 19 2.10 9.33 13.92
C ASN A 19 0.86 9.72 14.73
N LYS A 20 0.57 11.02 14.82
CA LYS A 20 -0.60 11.54 15.51
C LYS A 20 -0.99 12.90 14.96
N GLN A 21 -2.28 13.14 14.87
CA GLN A 21 -2.89 14.44 14.66
C GLN A 21 -3.93 14.69 15.75
N SER A 22 -4.06 15.93 16.19
CA SER A 22 -5.09 16.36 17.14
C SER A 22 -5.71 17.69 16.70
N ASP A 23 -7.00 17.85 16.99
CA ASP A 23 -7.68 19.14 16.80
C ASP A 23 -7.65 19.99 18.09
N ARG A 24 -8.28 21.17 18.06
CA ARG A 24 -8.33 22.11 19.20
C ARG A 24 -9.18 21.62 20.37
N SER A 25 -9.98 20.57 20.16
CA SER A 25 -10.84 19.95 21.15
C SER A 25 -10.27 18.63 21.65
N ASP A 26 -8.98 18.36 21.38
CA ASP A 26 -8.27 17.12 21.71
C ASP A 26 -8.83 15.84 21.07
N ASN A 27 -9.62 15.95 20.00
CA ASN A 27 -9.94 14.77 19.20
C ASN A 27 -8.69 14.32 18.47
N THR A 28 -8.45 13.01 18.45
CA THR A 28 -7.18 12.43 18.01
C THR A 28 -7.37 11.43 16.87
N ILE A 29 -6.39 11.44 15.97
CA ILE A 29 -6.14 10.39 14.98
C ILE A 29 -4.70 9.93 15.19
N THR A 30 -4.49 8.62 15.29
CA THR A 30 -3.15 8.02 15.42
C THR A 30 -2.87 7.08 14.26
N TYR A 31 -1.61 7.01 13.86
CA TYR A 31 -1.15 6.28 12.68
C TYR A 31 -0.02 5.35 13.12
N SER A 32 -0.18 4.06 12.86
CA SER A 32 0.84 3.04 13.15
C SER A 32 1.37 2.43 11.85
N TYR A 33 2.64 2.06 11.87
CA TYR A 33 3.36 1.57 10.71
C TYR A 33 4.03 0.23 11.02
N THR A 34 4.16 -0.60 9.99
CA THR A 34 5.05 -1.76 10.00
C THR A 34 6.36 -1.34 9.35
N GLU A 35 7.47 -1.50 10.07
CA GLU A 35 8.82 -1.26 9.57
C GLU A 35 9.51 -2.58 9.26
N ASP A 36 10.07 -2.70 8.05
CA ASP A 36 10.92 -3.81 7.64
C ASP A 36 12.35 -3.29 7.49
N GLN A 37 13.14 -3.48 8.55
CA GLN A 37 14.53 -3.02 8.57
C GLN A 37 15.41 -3.78 7.57
N THR A 38 15.11 -5.04 7.27
CA THR A 38 15.88 -5.89 6.35
C THR A 38 15.76 -5.43 4.89
N ASN A 39 14.56 -5.02 4.51
CA ASN A 39 14.26 -4.51 3.18
C ASN A 39 14.24 -2.99 3.11
N GLY A 40 14.46 -2.32 4.25
CA GLY A 40 14.37 -0.88 4.36
C GLY A 40 13.02 -0.33 3.91
N SER A 41 11.93 -1.08 4.03
CA SER A 41 10.59 -0.62 3.64
C SER A 41 9.74 -0.34 4.87
N TYR A 42 8.71 0.48 4.71
CA TYR A 42 7.72 0.71 5.74
C TYR A 42 6.35 0.87 5.10
N ARG A 43 5.29 0.55 5.84
CA ARG A 43 3.92 0.52 5.32
C ARG A 43 2.98 0.96 6.44
N ILE A 44 1.97 1.75 6.12
CA ILE A 44 0.93 2.07 7.10
C ILE A 44 0.20 0.78 7.47
N ASN A 45 0.00 0.54 8.77
CA ASN A 45 -0.62 -0.67 9.27
C ASN A 45 -2.05 -0.42 9.72
N ARG A 46 -2.24 0.61 10.55
CA ARG A 46 -3.53 0.94 11.15
C ARG A 46 -3.64 2.43 11.49
N ILE A 47 -4.82 2.99 11.25
CA ILE A 47 -5.21 4.33 11.68
C ILE A 47 -6.35 4.19 12.68
N ASP A 48 -6.18 4.74 13.87
CA ASP A 48 -7.22 4.80 14.91
C ASP A 48 -7.72 6.23 15.05
N TYR A 49 -9.05 6.41 15.08
CA TYR A 49 -9.68 7.72 15.15
C TYR A 49 -10.90 7.74 16.07
N GLY A 50 -11.29 8.94 16.50
CA GLY A 50 -12.41 9.15 17.43
C GLY A 50 -12.02 9.07 18.91
N GLY A 51 -10.72 9.01 19.22
CA GLY A 51 -10.23 9.09 20.60
C GLY A 51 -10.11 10.54 21.08
N ASN A 52 -10.27 10.77 22.38
CA ASN A 52 -10.07 12.07 23.04
C ASN A 52 -9.44 11.85 24.42
N ALA A 53 -8.19 12.25 24.60
CA ALA A 53 -7.44 11.97 25.83
C ALA A 53 -7.97 12.77 27.02
N THR A 54 -8.37 14.03 26.80
CA THR A 54 -8.90 14.93 27.83
C THR A 54 -10.26 14.45 28.36
N ALA A 55 -11.10 13.90 27.48
CA ALA A 55 -12.39 13.30 27.85
C ALA A 55 -12.29 11.84 28.33
N GLY A 56 -11.10 11.21 28.28
CA GLY A 56 -10.93 9.79 28.60
C GLY A 56 -11.52 8.82 27.58
N THR A 57 -11.81 9.28 26.35
CA THR A 57 -12.39 8.48 25.28
C THR A 57 -11.29 7.77 24.49
N THR A 58 -11.34 6.45 24.44
CA THR A 58 -10.46 5.65 23.57
C THR A 58 -11.06 5.55 22.17
N ALA A 59 -10.21 5.59 21.14
CA ALA A 59 -10.64 5.37 19.76
C ALA A 59 -11.20 3.95 19.59
N THR A 60 -12.43 3.82 19.09
CA THR A 60 -13.03 2.53 18.72
C THR A 60 -13.03 2.33 17.21
N SER A 61 -13.11 3.39 16.43
CA SER A 61 -13.09 3.28 14.98
C SER A 61 -11.67 3.20 14.43
N SER A 62 -11.42 2.26 13.51
CA SER A 62 -10.10 2.09 12.90
C SER A 62 -10.15 1.71 11.42
N VAL A 63 -9.12 2.13 10.67
CA VAL A 63 -8.81 1.67 9.32
C VAL A 63 -7.58 0.78 9.38
N ARG A 64 -7.66 -0.45 8.89
CA ARG A 64 -6.59 -1.45 8.92
C ARG A 64 -6.20 -1.82 7.50
N PHE A 65 -4.89 -1.87 7.25
CA PHE A 65 -4.33 -2.11 5.92
C PHE A 65 -3.77 -3.52 5.85
N VAL A 66 -4.34 -4.34 4.98
CA VAL A 66 -3.92 -5.73 4.79
C VAL A 66 -3.05 -5.81 3.55
N TYR A 67 -1.86 -6.36 3.70
CA TYR A 67 -0.88 -6.49 2.61
C TYR A 67 -0.72 -7.95 2.17
N GLU A 68 -0.36 -8.13 0.91
CA GLU A 68 0.05 -9.41 0.33
C GLU A 68 1.41 -9.27 -0.37
N ASP A 69 2.09 -10.40 -0.59
CA ASP A 69 3.28 -10.45 -1.43
C ASP A 69 2.98 -10.04 -2.86
N ARG A 70 3.91 -9.31 -3.48
CA ARG A 70 3.85 -8.97 -4.89
C ARG A 70 4.88 -9.77 -5.67
N THR A 71 4.57 -10.14 -6.90
CA THR A 71 5.48 -10.89 -7.79
C THR A 71 6.49 -9.99 -8.49
N ASP A 72 6.14 -8.72 -8.71
CA ASP A 72 6.95 -7.70 -9.38
C ASP A 72 7.82 -6.89 -8.38
N ILE A 73 8.64 -7.60 -7.61
CA ILE A 73 9.48 -7.00 -6.56
C ILE A 73 10.46 -5.99 -7.16
N ARG A 74 10.56 -4.81 -6.55
CA ARG A 74 11.50 -3.75 -6.95
C ARG A 74 12.42 -3.39 -5.82
N THR A 75 13.71 -3.26 -6.13
CA THR A 75 14.73 -2.77 -5.19
C THR A 75 15.43 -1.55 -5.78
N TRP A 76 15.58 -0.51 -4.98
CA TRP A 76 16.34 0.69 -5.32
C TRP A 76 17.09 1.20 -4.11
N TYR A 77 17.91 2.22 -4.31
CA TYR A 77 18.72 2.82 -3.26
C TYR A 77 18.43 4.31 -3.15
N GLN A 78 18.38 4.82 -1.92
CA GLN A 78 18.22 6.23 -1.63
C GLN A 78 19.22 6.62 -0.55
N ALA A 79 20.08 7.61 -0.83
CA ALA A 79 21.14 8.04 0.09
C ALA A 79 22.02 6.87 0.60
N GLY A 80 22.26 5.86 -0.25
CA GLY A 80 23.07 4.68 0.10
C GLY A 80 22.34 3.58 0.90
N ALA A 81 21.08 3.80 1.27
CA ALA A 81 20.22 2.82 1.95
C ALA A 81 19.43 1.98 0.93
N LYS A 82 19.29 0.67 1.19
CA LYS A 82 18.52 -0.26 0.35
C LYS A 82 17.04 -0.13 0.65
N ILE A 83 16.22 -0.15 -0.40
CA ILE A 83 14.76 -0.16 -0.31
C ILE A 83 14.22 -1.25 -1.22
N THR A 84 13.49 -2.21 -0.66
CA THR A 84 12.82 -3.27 -1.40
C THR A 84 11.32 -3.19 -1.17
N GLN A 85 10.55 -3.03 -2.25
CA GLN A 85 9.11 -3.10 -2.25
C GLN A 85 8.66 -4.50 -2.69
N ASP A 86 8.28 -5.29 -1.70
CA ASP A 86 7.92 -6.72 -1.78
C ASP A 86 6.46 -7.01 -1.43
N LYS A 87 5.73 -6.03 -0.89
CA LYS A 87 4.29 -6.13 -0.63
C LYS A 87 3.50 -5.12 -1.43
N ARG A 88 2.23 -5.44 -1.64
CA ARG A 88 1.19 -4.52 -2.14
C ARG A 88 -0.05 -4.64 -1.25
N LEU A 89 -0.89 -3.61 -1.30
CA LEU A 89 -2.13 -3.58 -0.51
C LEU A 89 -3.13 -4.56 -1.10
N LYS A 90 -3.68 -5.45 -0.29
CA LYS A 90 -4.72 -6.41 -0.67
C LYS A 90 -6.11 -5.89 -0.33
N ASN A 91 -6.23 -5.36 0.89
CA ASN A 91 -7.49 -4.85 1.42
C ASN A 91 -7.27 -3.60 2.26
N VAL A 92 -8.27 -2.72 2.29
CA VAL A 92 -8.45 -1.70 3.33
C VAL A 92 -9.73 -2.02 4.07
N GLN A 93 -9.61 -2.26 5.37
CA GLN A 93 -10.74 -2.68 6.20
C GLN A 93 -11.07 -1.61 7.22
N THR A 94 -12.35 -1.35 7.45
CA THR A 94 -12.82 -0.44 8.50
C THR A 94 -13.46 -1.24 9.62
N TYR A 95 -13.22 -0.81 10.86
CA TYR A 95 -13.67 -1.51 12.06
C TYR A 95 -14.29 -0.54 13.04
N GLU A 96 -15.27 -1.05 13.79
CA GLU A 96 -15.74 -0.48 15.05
C GLU A 96 -15.37 -1.44 16.18
N ALA A 97 -14.46 -1.00 17.05
CA ALA A 97 -13.67 -1.85 17.93
C ALA A 97 -13.01 -3.00 17.12
N GLU A 98 -13.45 -4.23 17.33
CA GLU A 98 -12.98 -5.43 16.60
C GLU A 98 -14.02 -5.97 15.60
N THR A 99 -15.15 -5.29 15.42
CA THR A 99 -16.18 -5.68 14.46
C THR A 99 -15.87 -5.06 13.10
N LEU A 100 -15.71 -5.90 12.07
CA LEU A 100 -15.54 -5.44 10.69
C LEU A 100 -16.80 -4.71 10.24
N VAL A 101 -16.64 -3.50 9.69
CA VAL A 101 -17.73 -2.68 9.14
C VAL A 101 -17.73 -2.73 7.62
N ALA A 102 -16.56 -2.60 7.00
CA ALA A 102 -16.40 -2.69 5.56
C ALA A 102 -15.01 -3.22 5.17
N ASP A 103 -14.95 -3.82 3.98
CA ASP A 103 -13.73 -4.34 3.36
C ASP A 103 -13.65 -3.87 1.90
N TYR A 104 -12.66 -3.02 1.60
CA TYR A 104 -12.33 -2.61 0.25
C TYR A 104 -11.24 -3.53 -0.28
N LYS A 105 -11.61 -4.44 -1.19
CA LYS A 105 -10.71 -5.40 -1.83
C LYS A 105 -10.09 -4.80 -3.08
N LEU A 106 -8.77 -4.92 -3.25
CA LEU A 106 -8.03 -4.38 -4.38
C LEU A 106 -7.62 -5.52 -5.34
N GLY A 107 -8.01 -5.39 -6.61
CA GLY A 107 -7.69 -6.34 -7.67
C GLY A 107 -6.62 -5.79 -8.63
N TYR A 108 -5.60 -6.60 -8.87
CA TYR A 108 -4.46 -6.23 -9.70
C TYR A 108 -4.35 -7.12 -10.93
N VAL A 109 -3.95 -6.52 -12.05
CA VAL A 109 -3.38 -7.25 -13.18
C VAL A 109 -1.86 -7.17 -13.12
N ASN A 110 -1.19 -8.29 -13.40
CA ASN A 110 0.25 -8.37 -13.49
C ASN A 110 0.61 -9.00 -14.84
N VAL A 111 1.45 -8.32 -15.62
CA VAL A 111 1.96 -8.83 -16.90
C VAL A 111 3.36 -9.38 -16.64
N GLY A 112 3.46 -10.52 -15.96
CA GLY A 112 4.74 -11.09 -15.53
C GLY A 112 5.54 -10.21 -14.54
N ASN A 113 6.74 -10.68 -14.18
CA ASN A 113 7.54 -10.06 -13.11
C ASN A 113 8.25 -8.76 -13.53
N LEU A 114 8.31 -8.47 -14.84
CA LEU A 114 9.01 -7.29 -15.37
C LEU A 114 8.16 -6.02 -15.30
N TYR A 115 6.83 -6.16 -15.27
CA TYR A 115 5.91 -5.04 -15.32
C TYR A 115 5.26 -4.80 -13.96
N PRO A 116 5.00 -3.53 -13.61
CA PRO A 116 4.40 -3.21 -12.33
C PRO A 116 2.97 -3.77 -12.25
N SER A 117 2.60 -4.28 -11.09
CA SER A 117 1.22 -4.60 -10.71
C SER A 117 0.36 -3.36 -10.91
N LYS A 118 -0.67 -3.45 -11.75
CA LYS A 118 -1.61 -2.37 -12.04
C LYS A 118 -2.92 -2.64 -11.33
N LEU A 119 -3.40 -1.68 -10.54
CA LEU A 119 -4.73 -1.74 -9.93
C LEU A 119 -5.78 -1.59 -11.02
N VAL A 120 -6.68 -2.57 -11.14
CA VAL A 120 -7.73 -2.62 -12.16
C VAL A 120 -9.12 -2.76 -11.56
N GLU A 121 -9.21 -3.11 -10.28
CA GLU A 121 -10.49 -3.33 -9.61
C GLU A 121 -10.43 -2.86 -8.16
N ILE A 122 -11.49 -2.20 -7.70
CA ILE A 122 -11.77 -2.00 -6.28
C ILE A 122 -13.19 -2.52 -6.03
N THR A 123 -13.33 -3.41 -5.05
CA THR A 123 -14.63 -3.97 -4.68
C THR A 123 -14.91 -3.66 -3.22
N TYR A 124 -16.00 -2.93 -2.96
CA TYR A 124 -16.50 -2.69 -1.61
C TYR A 124 -17.37 -3.86 -1.17
N CYS A 125 -17.06 -4.42 0.00
CA CYS A 125 -17.87 -5.42 0.66
C CYS A 125 -18.26 -4.94 2.05
N GLY A 126 -19.53 -5.12 2.42
CA GLY A 126 -19.97 -5.03 3.80
C GLY A 126 -19.62 -6.29 4.59
N VAL A 127 -20.30 -6.48 5.72
CA VAL A 127 -20.21 -7.72 6.51
C VAL A 127 -20.64 -8.95 5.70
N ASN A 128 -20.08 -10.12 6.04
CA ASN A 128 -20.43 -11.42 5.43
C ASN A 128 -20.27 -11.50 3.91
N GLU A 129 -19.27 -10.81 3.36
CA GLU A 129 -18.96 -10.80 1.91
C GLU A 129 -20.09 -10.28 1.00
N ASN A 130 -21.01 -9.48 1.54
CA ASN A 130 -22.00 -8.79 0.73
C ASN A 130 -21.36 -7.63 -0.05
N CYS A 131 -20.97 -7.89 -1.30
CA CYS A 131 -20.20 -6.96 -2.12
C CYS A 131 -21.07 -6.19 -3.11
N LEU A 132 -20.78 -4.89 -3.23
CA LEU A 132 -21.30 -4.07 -4.31
C LEU A 132 -20.64 -4.43 -5.64
N LYS A 133 -21.19 -3.89 -6.73
CA LYS A 133 -20.56 -4.01 -8.04
C LYS A 133 -19.16 -3.39 -7.99
N ARG A 134 -18.18 -4.15 -8.46
CA ARG A 134 -16.79 -3.75 -8.61
C ARG A 134 -16.64 -2.45 -9.40
N LEU A 135 -15.75 -1.57 -8.94
CA LEU A 135 -15.26 -0.42 -9.69
C LEU A 135 -14.08 -0.87 -10.54
N THR A 136 -14.23 -0.87 -11.86
CA THR A 136 -13.16 -1.21 -12.80
C THR A 136 -12.40 0.05 -13.22
N ILE A 137 -11.07 -0.05 -13.20
CA ILE A 137 -10.15 0.98 -13.65
C ILE A 137 -9.55 0.52 -14.98
N THR A 138 -9.90 1.21 -16.06
CA THR A 138 -9.30 0.97 -17.38
C THR A 138 -8.02 1.76 -17.53
N GLN A 139 -6.96 1.12 -18.02
CA GLN A 139 -5.71 1.79 -18.36
C GLN A 139 -5.46 1.71 -19.86
N GLU A 140 -4.94 2.79 -20.44
CA GLU A 140 -4.40 2.74 -21.80
C GLU A 140 -3.12 1.91 -21.77
N ASN A 141 -3.10 0.82 -22.54
CA ASN A 141 -1.88 0.09 -22.80
C ASN A 141 -1.20 0.76 -23.99
N VAL A 142 -0.01 1.32 -23.79
CA VAL A 142 0.88 1.63 -24.91
C VAL A 142 1.42 0.27 -25.38
N ALA A 143 0.82 -0.27 -26.44
CA ALA A 143 1.39 -1.42 -27.12
C ALA A 143 2.68 -0.94 -27.82
N GLU A 144 3.84 -1.22 -27.24
CA GLU A 144 5.09 -1.15 -28.00
C GLU A 144 5.17 -2.40 -28.88
N GLU A 145 4.43 -2.41 -29.98
CA GLU A 145 4.66 -3.34 -31.09
C GLU A 145 5.92 -2.90 -31.83
N PHE A 146 7.10 -3.35 -31.37
CA PHE A 146 8.27 -3.37 -32.25
C PHE A 146 8.09 -4.51 -33.26
N THR A 147 7.64 -4.17 -34.46
CA THR A 147 7.67 -5.08 -35.60
C THR A 147 9.05 -4.99 -36.23
N GLU A 148 9.88 -6.02 -36.04
CA GLU A 148 11.11 -6.18 -36.79
C GLU A 148 10.73 -6.60 -38.22
N SER A 149 10.89 -5.71 -39.19
CA SER A 149 10.76 -6.08 -40.60
C SER A 149 12.07 -6.72 -41.06
N LEU A 150 12.04 -8.03 -41.31
CA LEU A 150 13.14 -8.69 -42.01
C LEU A 150 13.18 -8.14 -43.44
N VAL A 151 14.11 -7.23 -43.71
CA VAL A 151 14.45 -6.87 -45.09
C VAL A 151 15.20 -8.06 -45.67
N SER A 152 14.52 -8.85 -46.50
CA SER A 152 15.17 -9.91 -47.26
C SER A 152 16.11 -9.28 -48.29
N ASN A 153 17.41 -9.43 -48.09
CA ASN A 153 18.41 -9.05 -49.09
C ASN A 153 18.45 -10.14 -50.16
N SER A 154 17.68 -9.98 -51.24
CA SER A 154 17.81 -10.82 -52.44
C SER A 154 18.99 -10.31 -53.27
N TRP A 155 20.18 -10.88 -53.08
CA TRP A 155 21.23 -10.85 -54.09
C TRP A 155 21.08 -12.09 -54.96
N GLY A 156 20.54 -11.90 -56.16
CA GLY A 156 20.45 -12.88 -57.24
C GLY A 156 20.43 -12.14 -58.56
#